data_AF-A0A9W6N078-F1
#
_entry.id   AF-A0A9W6N078-F1
#
_cell.length_a   1.000
_cell.length_b   1.000
_cell.length_c   1.000
_cell.angle_alpha   90.00
_cell.angle_beta   90.00
_cell.angle_gamma   90.00
#
_symmetry.space_group_name_H-M   'P 1'
#
loop_
_entity.id
_entity.type
_entity.pdbx_description
1 polymer ?
#
loop_
_entity_poly.entity_id
_entity_poly.type
_entity_poly.pdbx_seq_one_letter_code
_entity_poly.pdbx_strand_id
1 'polypeptide(L)'
;MRPDTSSLPSRLRRALLLVPVLGLTLAAAGCETLDSLNPFNEREKPLPGPRTPVFPEGVPGVDYNQPPPQPANSSYNPYQTEPPAEGTATAADAGAASPQ
;
A
#
# COMPACT_ATOMS: atom_id res chain seq x y z
N MET A 1 30.45 -18.77 26.69
CA MET A 1 31.11 -18.68 25.36
C MET A 1 30.69 -17.37 24.72
N ARG A 2 31.61 -16.42 24.58
CA ARG A 2 31.37 -15.16 23.86
C ARG A 2 31.72 -15.42 22.39
N PRO A 3 30.90 -14.96 21.42
CA PRO A 3 31.31 -15.03 20.03
C PRO A 3 32.50 -14.10 19.82
N ASP A 4 33.64 -14.66 19.48
CA ASP A 4 34.81 -13.92 19.04
C ASP A 4 34.46 -13.20 17.74
N THR A 5 34.14 -11.92 17.83
CA THR A 5 33.92 -11.08 16.66
C THR A 5 35.27 -10.79 16.04
N SER A 6 35.71 -11.67 15.14
CA SER A 6 36.91 -11.42 14.34
C SER A 6 36.81 -10.06 13.67
N SER A 7 37.93 -9.33 13.67
CA SER A 7 38.03 -7.99 13.11
C SER A 7 37.90 -8.04 11.59
N LEU A 8 36.66 -8.09 11.09
CA LEU A 8 36.39 -7.90 9.67
C LEU A 8 36.96 -6.54 9.26
N PRO A 9 37.73 -6.46 8.17
CA PRO A 9 38.32 -5.20 7.73
C PRO A 9 37.21 -4.18 7.48
N SER A 10 37.46 -2.93 7.88
CA SER A 10 36.48 -1.82 7.81
C SER A 10 35.73 -1.75 6.47
N ARG A 11 36.43 -2.04 5.36
CA ARG A 11 35.86 -2.08 4.01
C ARG A 11 34.82 -3.19 3.82
N LEU A 12 35.03 -4.37 4.41
CA LEU A 12 34.12 -5.50 4.31
C LEU A 12 32.85 -5.25 5.12
N ARG A 13 32.97 -4.67 6.33
CA ARG A 13 31.81 -4.24 7.13
C ARG A 13 30.97 -3.19 6.40
N ARG A 14 31.64 -2.21 5.77
CA ARG A 14 30.98 -1.17 4.97
C ARG A 14 30.28 -1.76 3.75
N ALA A 15 30.91 -2.69 3.04
CA ALA A 15 30.28 -3.39 1.92
C ALA A 15 29.05 -4.21 2.38
N LEU A 16 29.14 -4.90 3.51
CA LEU A 16 28.06 -5.71 4.06
C LEU A 16 26.81 -4.89 4.44
N LEU A 17 27.02 -3.62 4.81
CA LEU A 17 25.93 -2.67 5.07
C LEU A 17 25.44 -1.97 3.79
N LEU A 18 26.34 -1.65 2.85
CA LEU A 18 25.97 -0.90 1.65
C LEU A 18 25.27 -1.76 0.59
N VAL A 19 25.62 -3.04 0.45
CA VAL A 19 24.99 -3.95 -0.52
C VAL A 19 23.47 -4.09 -0.32
N PRO A 20 22.95 -4.38 0.88
CA PRO A 20 21.49 -4.48 1.08
C PRO A 20 20.80 -3.13 0.91
N VAL A 21 21.44 -2.02 1.33
CA VAL A 21 20.89 -0.67 1.14
C VAL A 21 20.76 -0.35 -0.34
N LEU A 22 21.83 -0.58 -1.14
CA LEU A 22 21.78 -0.37 -2.59
C LEU A 22 20.70 -1.26 -3.23
N GLY A 23 20.67 -2.54 -2.87
CA GLY A 23 19.69 -3.50 -3.40
C GLY A 23 18.25 -3.08 -3.12
N LEU A 24 17.96 -2.63 -1.89
CA LEU A 24 16.62 -2.22 -1.49
C LEU A 24 16.19 -0.91 -2.17
N THR A 25 17.11 0.05 -2.32
CA THR A 25 16.83 1.30 -3.06
C THR A 25 16.56 1.05 -4.53
N LEU A 26 17.30 0.13 -5.17
CA LEU A 26 17.11 -0.21 -6.58
C LEU A 26 15.82 -1.01 -6.80
N ALA A 27 15.49 -1.91 -5.87
CA ALA A 27 14.24 -2.66 -5.90
C ALA A 27 13.02 -1.74 -5.73
N ALA A 28 13.07 -0.81 -4.76
CA ALA A 28 11.99 0.16 -4.54
C ALA A 28 11.79 1.10 -5.74
N ALA A 29 12.88 1.57 -6.36
CA ALA A 29 12.80 2.37 -7.59
C ALA A 29 12.32 1.55 -8.81
N GLY A 30 12.54 0.24 -8.80
CA GLY A 30 12.19 -0.68 -9.88
C GLY A 30 10.77 -1.24 -9.83
N CYS A 31 10.01 -1.08 -8.75
CA CYS A 31 8.65 -1.64 -8.65
C CYS A 31 7.69 -1.14 -9.74
N GLU A 32 7.75 0.14 -10.11
CA GLU A 32 7.00 0.69 -11.25
C GLU A 32 7.48 0.13 -12.60
N THR A 33 8.78 -0.15 -12.73
CA THR A 33 9.36 -0.72 -13.94
C THR A 33 9.00 -2.20 -14.12
N LEU A 34 8.85 -2.94 -13.01
CA LEU A 34 8.44 -4.34 -13.05
C LEU A 34 7.01 -4.52 -13.56
N ASP A 35 6.09 -3.61 -13.23
CA ASP A 35 4.72 -3.61 -13.77
C ASP A 35 4.70 -3.37 -15.30
N SER A 36 5.64 -2.56 -15.80
CA SER A 36 5.82 -2.34 -17.23
C SER A 36 6.59 -3.44 -17.96
N LEU A 37 7.40 -4.23 -17.26
CA LEU A 37 8.05 -5.44 -17.75
C LEU A 37 7.00 -6.55 -17.81
N ASN A 38 6.26 -6.59 -18.91
CA ASN A 38 5.33 -7.67 -19.20
C ASN A 38 6.03 -8.72 -20.09
N PRO A 39 6.70 -9.75 -19.53
CA PRO A 39 7.37 -10.79 -20.30
C PRO A 39 6.38 -11.68 -21.08
N PHE A 40 5.08 -11.58 -20.78
CA PHE A 40 4.00 -12.34 -21.42
C PHE A 40 3.22 -11.51 -22.44
N ASN A 41 3.60 -10.24 -22.66
CA ASN A 41 3.00 -9.34 -23.65
C ASN A 41 1.46 -9.19 -23.53
N GLU A 42 0.91 -9.39 -22.34
CA GLU A 42 -0.51 -9.26 -22.01
C GLU A 42 -0.98 -7.79 -21.92
N ARG A 43 -0.37 -6.85 -22.65
CA ARG A 43 -0.91 -5.48 -22.71
C ARG A 43 -2.26 -5.56 -23.39
N GLU A 44 -3.29 -5.59 -22.56
CA GLU A 44 -4.69 -5.55 -22.93
C GLU A 44 -4.88 -4.33 -23.82
N LYS A 45 -4.97 -4.59 -25.13
CA LYS A 45 -5.31 -3.57 -26.09
C LYS A 45 -6.61 -2.93 -25.59
N PRO A 46 -6.63 -1.61 -25.32
CA PRO A 46 -7.84 -0.95 -24.88
C PRO A 46 -8.95 -1.30 -25.87
N LEU A 47 -10.02 -1.91 -25.37
CA LEU A 47 -11.15 -2.30 -26.20
C LEU A 47 -11.63 -1.05 -26.95
N PRO A 48 -11.82 -1.13 -28.27
CA PRO A 48 -12.27 0.02 -29.04
C PRO A 48 -13.65 0.47 -28.55
N GLY A 49 -13.80 1.78 -28.33
CA GLY A 49 -15.08 2.39 -27.95
C GLY A 49 -14.98 3.29 -26.71
N PRO A 50 -15.92 4.24 -26.56
CA PRO A 50 -15.98 5.09 -25.38
C PRO A 50 -16.38 4.26 -24.14
N ARG A 51 -15.62 4.40 -23.06
CA ARG A 51 -15.95 3.82 -21.75
C ARG A 51 -16.94 4.74 -21.02
N THR A 52 -18.21 4.65 -21.36
CA THR A 52 -19.28 5.36 -20.64
C THR A 52 -19.85 4.49 -19.52
N PRO A 53 -20.25 5.07 -18.38
CA PRO A 53 -20.99 4.33 -17.38
C PRO A 53 -22.28 3.80 -18.00
N VAL A 54 -22.51 2.49 -17.89
CA VAL A 54 -23.74 1.85 -18.39
C VAL A 54 -24.98 2.35 -17.63
N PHE A 55 -24.76 2.83 -16.40
CA PHE A 55 -25.80 3.35 -15.51
C PHE A 55 -25.36 4.71 -14.95
N PRO A 56 -25.58 5.82 -15.68
CA PRO A 56 -25.11 7.14 -15.26
C PRO A 56 -25.77 7.64 -13.97
N GLU A 57 -27.03 7.28 -13.73
CA GLU A 57 -27.80 7.65 -12.53
C GLU A 57 -27.73 6.58 -11.41
N GLY A 58 -26.83 5.60 -11.54
CA GLY A 58 -26.72 4.46 -10.62
C GLY A 58 -27.50 3.22 -11.06
N VAL A 59 -27.20 2.09 -10.43
CA VAL A 59 -27.75 0.77 -10.80
C VAL A 59 -29.23 0.70 -10.40
N PRO A 60 -30.16 0.40 -11.33
CA PRO A 60 -31.58 0.27 -10.99
C PRO A 60 -31.81 -0.75 -9.87
N GLY A 61 -32.52 -0.34 -8.82
CA GLY A 61 -32.85 -1.20 -7.67
C GLY A 61 -31.80 -1.23 -6.55
N VAL A 62 -30.70 -0.49 -6.67
CA VAL A 62 -29.75 -0.28 -5.57
C VAL A 62 -30.03 1.05 -4.88
N ASP A 63 -30.46 0.99 -3.63
CA ASP A 63 -30.51 2.17 -2.76
C ASP A 63 -29.16 2.32 -2.05
N TYR A 64 -28.40 3.33 -2.46
CA TYR A 64 -27.06 3.61 -1.92
C TYR A 64 -27.07 4.18 -0.50
N ASN A 65 -28.24 4.62 0.00
CA ASN A 65 -28.37 5.15 1.36
C ASN A 65 -28.83 4.09 2.37
N GLN A 66 -29.05 2.85 1.93
CA GLN A 66 -29.44 1.74 2.79
C GLN A 66 -28.27 0.76 3.00
N PRO A 67 -28.10 0.23 4.21
CA PRO A 67 -27.20 -0.89 4.44
C PRO A 67 -27.53 -2.04 3.48
N PRO A 68 -26.52 -2.71 2.89
CA PRO A 68 -26.75 -3.85 2.04
C PRO A 68 -27.60 -4.90 2.77
N PRO A 69 -28.63 -5.46 2.11
CA PRO A 69 -29.50 -6.46 2.74
C PRO A 69 -28.66 -7.64 3.19
N GLN A 70 -28.65 -7.90 4.49
CA GLN A 70 -27.93 -9.02 5.06
C GLN A 70 -28.78 -10.29 4.94
N PRO A 71 -28.20 -11.45 4.59
CA PRO A 71 -28.94 -12.71 4.59
C PRO A 71 -29.37 -13.06 6.02
N ALA A 72 -30.50 -13.76 6.17
CA ALA A 72 -31.13 -14.04 7.47
C ALA A 72 -30.25 -14.83 8.45
N ASN A 73 -29.21 -15.49 7.96
CA ASN A 73 -28.24 -16.27 8.73
C ASN A 73 -26.91 -15.51 9.00
N SER A 74 -26.85 -14.20 8.73
CA SER A 74 -25.67 -13.39 9.03
C SER A 74 -25.55 -13.10 10.53
N SER A 75 -24.35 -13.30 11.08
CA SER A 75 -24.02 -13.01 12.48
C SER A 75 -23.39 -11.62 12.66
N TYR A 76 -23.70 -10.66 11.78
CA TYR A 76 -23.06 -9.35 11.80
C TYR A 76 -23.53 -8.54 13.03
N ASN A 77 -22.60 -8.25 13.94
CA ASN A 77 -22.82 -7.38 15.09
C ASN A 77 -22.00 -6.09 14.91
N PRO A 78 -22.61 -4.94 14.58
CA PRO A 78 -21.89 -3.68 14.35
C PRO A 78 -21.20 -3.13 15.62
N TYR A 79 -21.47 -3.68 16.80
CA TYR A 79 -20.88 -3.26 18.08
C TYR A 79 -19.71 -4.13 18.55
N GLN A 80 -19.32 -5.17 17.80
CA GLN A 80 -18.18 -6.04 18.17
C GLN A 80 -16.85 -5.64 17.51
N THR A 81 -16.88 -4.78 16.50
CA THR A 81 -15.66 -4.28 15.84
C THR A 81 -15.41 -2.82 16.22
N GLU A 82 -15.34 -2.54 17.52
CA GLU A 82 -14.63 -1.34 17.99
C GLU A 82 -13.21 -1.80 18.36
N PRO A 83 -12.16 -1.42 17.60
CA PRO A 83 -10.80 -1.61 18.03
C PRO A 83 -10.62 -0.93 19.40
N PRO A 84 -9.99 -1.57 20.40
CA PRO A 84 -9.67 -0.89 21.64
C PRO A 84 -8.94 0.42 21.33
N ALA A 85 -9.48 1.53 21.83
CA ALA A 85 -8.84 2.83 21.75
C ALA A 85 -7.54 2.80 22.56
N GLU A 86 -6.43 2.46 21.92
CA GLU A 86 -5.10 2.70 22.45
C GLU A 86 -4.61 4.08 22.03
N GLY A 87 -4.61 4.99 23.00
CA GLY A 87 -3.46 5.85 23.24
C GLY A 87 -3.31 7.06 22.33
N THR A 88 -3.85 8.17 22.79
CA THR A 88 -3.43 9.54 22.48
C THR A 88 -1.90 9.71 22.45
N ALA A 89 -1.36 10.15 21.33
CA ALA A 89 -0.17 11.02 21.31
C ALA A 89 -0.48 12.20 20.38
N THR A 90 -1.00 13.26 20.98
CA THR A 90 -1.03 14.59 20.37
C THR A 90 0.38 15.12 20.26
N ALA A 91 0.75 15.60 19.08
CA ALA A 91 1.70 16.69 18.90
C ALA A 91 1.37 17.36 17.57
N ALA A 92 0.34 18.21 17.61
CA ALA A 92 0.25 19.34 16.69
C ALA A 92 1.27 20.39 17.15
N ASP A 93 2.08 20.91 16.22
CA ASP A 93 2.32 22.35 15.99
C ASP A 93 3.70 22.65 15.37
N ALA A 94 3.74 23.75 14.61
CA ALA A 94 4.79 24.35 13.80
C ALA A 94 4.97 23.73 12.40
N GLY A 95 4.63 24.41 11.31
CA GLY A 95 4.37 25.83 11.12
C GLY A 95 4.66 26.16 9.66
N ALA A 96 3.82 27.02 9.09
CA ALA A 96 3.93 27.53 7.72
C ALA A 96 5.30 28.13 7.41
N ALA A 97 5.81 27.90 6.19
CA ALA A 97 6.48 28.91 5.36
C ALA A 97 6.96 28.31 4.03
N SER A 98 6.39 28.77 2.91
CA SER A 98 7.07 28.78 1.60
C SER A 98 8.31 29.67 1.66
N PRO A 99 9.31 29.44 0.80
CA PRO A 99 10.13 30.53 0.31
C PRO A 99 10.07 30.66 -1.23
N GLN A 100 10.29 31.89 -1.65
CA GLN A 100 10.39 32.39 -3.01
C GLN A 100 11.58 31.81 -3.79
#